data_AF-A0A9E4JDZ4-F1
#
_entry.id   AF-A0A9E4JDZ4-F1
#
_cell.length_a   1.000
_cell.length_b   1.000
_cell.length_c   1.000
_cell.angle_alpha   90.00
_cell.angle_beta   90.00
_cell.angle_gamma   90.00
#
_symmetry.space_group_name_H-M   'P 1'
#
loop_
_entity.id
_entity.type
_entity.pdbx_description
1 polymer ?
#
loop_
_entity_poly.entity_id
_entity_poly.type
_entity_poly.pdbx_seq_one_letter_code
_entity_poly.pdbx_strand_id
1 'polypeptide(L)'
;MYRFQIGLIAAGVLLASTVAVFLGVTSNLDAAAEAQAKAKATRSAVVFQQLSRLEGLDFANAAGKFAAREAMPKVFLESDETERRKAAFTQAETVQKLLEADARRAAIVAVLDKAGKVIARDLNPNAMYGDNLSDKQVVQEALAGRPALDVWNFARSMTRVSVAPIKSGSEVVGALLLGYVMSHQEVRNLSDLVGAPLAVFHEGKVQTSSFVTSEGKEDGNKTQAVSSVLFGADKPADMALAKGQATEAIDVAIDGTAYELVAAPIVGNMQDKTAGVAVLVPRAQGANLASMAGGQIWLLGLIGVLAVVFAAAMTARRFVRPLDNIEMGVAEVINGNIDYTFKPVGPDFEGLSNGLNVMLARLLGRDEPDEDQVEEEEGTRWKAEQMVIEEGEGQPPGVDPQALAQESEAAYYPRLFNEYVTALRNAGVRADGVSVQSFTAKLRLTEGGLKRKWKCRMVRFVMVASGETIVFRAVKIA
;
A
#
# COMPACT_ATOMS: atom_id res chain seq x y z
N MET A 1 31.18 -33.02 -18.37
CA MET A 1 31.18 -31.56 -18.12
C MET A 1 30.04 -30.82 -18.83
N TYR A 2 29.71 -31.14 -20.09
CA TYR A 2 28.63 -30.48 -20.86
C TYR A 2 27.21 -30.54 -20.26
N ARG A 3 26.87 -31.58 -19.49
CA ARG A 3 25.50 -31.76 -18.95
C ARG A 3 25.17 -30.79 -17.81
N PHE A 4 26.15 -30.40 -16.99
CA PHE A 4 25.97 -29.37 -15.96
C PHE A 4 25.85 -27.97 -16.58
N GLN A 5 26.44 -27.77 -17.76
CA GLN A 5 26.33 -26.51 -18.51
C GLN A 5 24.89 -26.26 -18.98
N ILE A 6 24.14 -27.30 -19.37
CA ILE A 6 22.73 -27.14 -19.82
C ILE A 6 21.85 -26.60 -18.67
N GLY A 7 22.00 -27.14 -17.46
CA GLY A 7 21.26 -26.65 -16.28
C GLY A 7 21.63 -25.22 -15.90
N LEU A 8 22.92 -24.87 -15.97
CA LEU A 8 23.39 -23.50 -15.74
C LEU A 8 22.90 -22.52 -16.81
N ILE A 9 22.88 -22.91 -18.09
CA ILE A 9 22.36 -22.10 -19.18
C ILE A 9 20.85 -21.86 -18.97
N ALA A 10 20.08 -22.91 -18.64
CA ALA A 10 18.65 -22.77 -18.36
C ALA A 10 18.36 -21.82 -17.18
N ALA A 11 19.13 -21.95 -16.08
CA ALA A 11 19.03 -21.04 -14.94
C ALA A 11 19.41 -19.59 -15.31
N GLY A 12 20.46 -19.41 -16.12
CA GLY A 12 20.88 -18.11 -16.62
C GLY A 12 19.82 -17.44 -17.50
N VAL A 13 19.19 -18.19 -18.40
CA VAL A 13 18.09 -17.71 -19.24
C VAL A 13 16.88 -17.31 -18.39
N LEU A 14 16.53 -18.12 -17.38
CA LEU A 14 15.40 -17.81 -16.49
C LEU A 14 15.66 -16.55 -15.66
N LEU A 15 16.89 -16.37 -15.17
CA LEU A 15 17.29 -15.15 -14.46
C LEU A 15 17.24 -13.93 -15.38
N ALA A 16 17.79 -14.04 -16.60
CA ALA A 16 17.76 -12.95 -17.58
C ALA A 16 16.31 -12.57 -17.96
N SER A 17 15.43 -13.56 -18.15
CA SER A 17 14.00 -13.35 -18.39
C SER A 17 13.31 -12.67 -17.20
N THR A 18 13.59 -13.13 -15.97
CA THR A 18 13.06 -12.50 -14.75
C THR A 18 13.48 -11.03 -14.66
N VAL A 19 14.76 -10.72 -14.91
CA VAL A 19 15.26 -9.34 -14.91
C VAL A 19 14.57 -8.51 -15.99
N ALA A 20 14.41 -9.03 -17.21
CA ALA A 20 13.75 -8.33 -18.29
C ALA A 20 12.27 -8.04 -17.96
N VAL A 21 11.55 -9.01 -17.40
CA VAL A 21 10.16 -8.84 -16.95
C VAL A 21 10.09 -7.82 -15.82
N PHE A 22 10.97 -7.91 -14.82
CA PHE A 22 11.03 -6.95 -13.72
C PHE A 22 11.23 -5.53 -14.24
N LEU A 23 12.24 -5.31 -15.09
CA LEU A 23 12.52 -3.98 -15.64
C LEU A 23 11.35 -3.46 -16.47
N GLY A 24 10.75 -4.30 -17.33
CA GLY A 24 9.61 -3.91 -18.16
C GLY A 24 8.34 -3.62 -17.35
N VAL A 25 8.06 -4.40 -16.32
CA VAL A 25 6.90 -4.16 -15.43
C VAL A 25 7.13 -2.89 -14.61
N THR A 26 8.29 -2.73 -14.00
CA THR A 26 8.60 -1.53 -13.20
C THR A 26 8.55 -0.26 -14.05
N SER A 27 9.15 -0.26 -15.25
CA SER A 27 9.10 0.91 -16.14
C SER A 27 7.68 1.27 -16.58
N ASN A 28 6.86 0.26 -16.88
CA ASN A 28 5.47 0.49 -17.27
C ASN A 28 4.62 0.98 -16.10
N LEU A 29 4.84 0.46 -14.89
CA LEU A 29 4.14 0.91 -13.69
C LEU A 29 4.55 2.34 -13.32
N ASP A 30 5.82 2.69 -13.43
CA ASP A 30 6.30 4.06 -13.17
C ASP A 30 5.72 5.06 -14.17
N ALA A 31 5.70 4.72 -15.47
CA ALA A 31 5.08 5.54 -16.51
C ALA A 31 3.57 5.69 -16.30
N ALA A 32 2.88 4.60 -15.91
CA ALA A 32 1.45 4.64 -15.60
C ALA A 32 1.16 5.48 -14.36
N ALA A 33 1.99 5.37 -13.31
CA ALA A 33 1.87 6.16 -12.09
C ALA A 33 2.08 7.66 -12.37
N GLU A 34 3.07 8.00 -13.19
CA GLU A 34 3.32 9.37 -13.66
C GLU A 34 2.12 9.91 -14.44
N ALA A 35 1.65 9.17 -15.45
CA ALA A 35 0.48 9.58 -16.24
C ALA A 35 -0.78 9.75 -15.37
N GLN A 36 -1.00 8.86 -14.39
CA GLN A 36 -2.10 8.96 -13.45
C GLN A 36 -1.97 10.18 -12.54
N ALA A 37 -0.76 10.48 -12.05
CA ALA A 37 -0.48 11.65 -11.23
C ALA A 37 -0.71 12.95 -12.02
N LYS A 38 -0.21 13.04 -13.27
CA LYS A 38 -0.42 14.19 -14.17
C LYS A 38 -1.90 14.42 -14.45
N ALA A 39 -2.62 13.35 -14.77
CA ALA A 39 -4.06 13.42 -15.01
C ALA A 39 -4.84 13.80 -13.74
N LYS A 40 -4.43 13.32 -12.56
CA LYS A 40 -5.04 13.69 -11.28
C LYS A 40 -4.78 15.16 -10.95
N ALA A 41 -3.54 15.65 -11.09
CA ALA A 41 -3.20 17.04 -10.83
C ALA A 41 -4.02 18.00 -11.70
N THR A 42 -4.12 17.69 -13.00
CA THR A 42 -4.93 18.46 -13.96
C THR A 42 -6.42 18.47 -13.58
N ARG A 43 -6.99 17.30 -13.27
CA ARG A 43 -8.41 17.22 -12.84
C ARG A 43 -8.64 17.97 -11.53
N SER A 44 -7.76 17.83 -10.55
CA SER A 44 -7.86 18.51 -9.26
C SER A 44 -7.78 20.03 -9.42
N ALA A 45 -6.95 20.55 -10.33
CA ALA A 45 -6.92 21.98 -10.64
C ALA A 45 -8.25 22.48 -11.25
N VAL A 46 -8.86 21.71 -12.14
CA VAL A 46 -10.19 22.03 -12.69
C VAL A 46 -11.27 22.01 -11.61
N VAL A 47 -11.27 20.98 -10.76
CA VAL A 47 -12.22 20.87 -9.63
C VAL A 47 -12.08 22.06 -8.69
N PHE A 48 -10.84 22.44 -8.35
CA PHE A 48 -10.60 23.64 -7.55
C PHE A 48 -11.18 24.90 -8.19
N GLN A 49 -10.95 25.13 -9.49
CA GLN A 49 -11.49 26.31 -10.17
C GLN A 49 -13.03 26.34 -10.17
N GLN A 50 -13.68 25.18 -10.28
CA GLN A 50 -15.14 25.07 -10.18
C GLN A 50 -15.63 25.38 -8.77
N LEU A 51 -15.00 24.81 -7.74
CA LEU A 51 -15.32 25.08 -6.34
C LEU A 51 -15.09 26.55 -5.99
N SER A 52 -13.95 27.13 -6.40
CA SER A 52 -13.62 28.54 -6.18
C SER A 52 -14.65 29.48 -6.81
N ARG A 53 -15.18 29.16 -8.01
CA ARG A 53 -16.27 29.93 -8.63
C ARG A 53 -17.55 29.86 -7.81
N LEU A 54 -17.95 28.68 -7.38
CA LEU A 54 -19.16 28.47 -6.59
C LEU A 54 -19.06 29.21 -5.24
N GLU A 55 -17.96 29.02 -4.52
CA GLU A 55 -17.72 29.71 -3.25
C GLU A 55 -17.63 31.23 -3.43
N GLY A 56 -17.11 31.69 -4.57
CA GLY A 56 -17.14 33.10 -4.94
C GLY A 56 -18.56 33.62 -5.01
N LEU A 57 -19.44 32.96 -5.78
CA LEU A 57 -20.84 33.34 -5.90
C LEU A 57 -21.56 33.34 -4.55
N ASP A 58 -21.35 32.30 -3.73
CA ASP A 58 -21.92 32.23 -2.38
C ASP A 58 -21.42 33.39 -1.50
N PHE A 59 -20.15 33.79 -1.64
CA PHE A 59 -19.59 34.90 -0.89
C PHE A 59 -20.11 36.27 -1.38
N ALA A 60 -20.33 36.45 -2.69
CA ALA A 60 -20.99 37.63 -3.24
C ALA A 60 -22.44 37.74 -2.77
N ASN A 61 -23.17 36.62 -2.76
CA ASN A 61 -24.54 36.55 -2.28
C ASN A 61 -24.63 36.83 -0.78
N ALA A 62 -23.68 36.34 0.01
CA ALA A 62 -23.61 36.64 1.44
C ALA A 62 -23.43 38.15 1.69
N ALA A 63 -22.48 38.80 1.00
CA ALA A 63 -22.29 40.24 1.09
C ALA A 63 -23.56 41.00 0.68
N GLY A 64 -24.20 40.60 -0.42
CA GLY A 64 -25.47 41.16 -0.88
C GLY A 64 -26.58 41.05 0.17
N LYS A 65 -26.73 39.87 0.79
CA LYS A 65 -27.71 39.63 1.87
C LYS A 65 -27.50 40.58 3.05
N PHE A 66 -26.26 40.78 3.48
CA PHE A 66 -25.96 41.68 4.60
C PHE A 66 -26.11 43.16 4.23
N ALA A 67 -25.74 43.54 3.01
CA ALA A 67 -25.89 44.91 2.52
C ALA A 67 -27.37 45.32 2.35
N ALA A 68 -28.24 44.35 2.05
CA ALA A 68 -29.69 44.55 1.88
C ALA A 68 -30.49 44.59 3.20
N ARG A 69 -29.84 44.47 4.36
CA ARG A 69 -30.54 44.56 5.66
C ARG A 69 -31.16 45.93 5.84
N GLU A 70 -32.39 45.97 6.37
CA GLU A 70 -33.16 47.21 6.55
C GLU A 70 -32.43 48.30 7.36
N ALA A 71 -31.54 47.89 8.27
CA ALA A 71 -30.76 48.82 9.09
C ALA A 71 -29.56 49.45 8.36
N MET A 72 -29.10 48.85 7.26
CA MET A 72 -27.88 49.28 6.58
C MET A 72 -28.03 50.64 5.87
N PRO A 73 -29.11 50.91 5.11
CA PRO A 73 -29.33 52.23 4.51
C PRO A 73 -29.54 53.34 5.54
N LYS A 74 -30.03 53.01 6.75
CA LYS A 74 -30.29 53.99 7.83
C LYS A 74 -29.02 54.70 8.28
N VAL A 75 -27.85 54.06 8.13
CA VAL A 75 -26.53 54.68 8.39
C VAL A 75 -26.38 55.99 7.62
N PHE A 76 -26.87 56.04 6.38
CA PHE A 76 -26.71 57.20 5.48
C PHE A 76 -27.76 58.29 5.70
N LEU A 77 -28.75 58.07 6.57
CA LEU A 77 -29.72 59.08 6.97
C LEU A 77 -29.14 60.01 8.06
N GLU A 78 -28.08 59.58 8.74
CA GLU A 78 -27.42 60.39 9.75
C GLU A 78 -26.71 61.58 9.10
N SER A 79 -27.13 62.79 9.51
CA SER A 79 -26.62 64.05 8.97
C SER A 79 -25.26 64.41 9.56
N ASP A 80 -25.04 64.06 10.83
CA ASP A 80 -23.78 64.26 11.53
C ASP A 80 -22.79 63.14 11.21
N GLU A 81 -21.54 63.50 10.96
CA GLU A 81 -20.50 62.53 10.60
C GLU A 81 -20.18 61.57 11.74
N THR A 82 -20.17 62.04 13.00
CA THR A 82 -19.86 61.21 14.16
C THR A 82 -20.95 60.17 14.38
N GLU A 83 -22.21 60.58 14.29
CA GLU A 83 -23.36 59.66 14.40
C GLU A 83 -23.41 58.68 13.22
N ARG A 84 -23.13 59.15 11.99
CA ARG A 84 -23.00 58.27 10.81
C ARG A 84 -21.94 57.20 11.02
N ARG A 85 -20.76 57.59 11.52
CA ARG A 85 -19.66 56.66 11.81
C ARG A 85 -20.03 55.64 12.89
N LYS A 86 -20.68 56.09 13.95
CA LYS A 86 -21.15 55.23 15.04
C LYS A 86 -22.21 54.23 14.55
N ALA A 87 -23.14 54.69 13.71
CA ALA A 87 -24.14 53.83 13.08
C ALA A 87 -23.48 52.79 12.15
N ALA A 88 -22.55 53.23 11.29
CA ALA A 88 -21.79 52.35 10.39
C ALA A 88 -21.02 51.27 11.18
N PHE A 89 -20.32 51.67 12.24
CA PHE A 89 -19.60 50.76 13.13
C PHE A 89 -20.54 49.73 13.76
N THR A 90 -21.68 50.18 14.27
CA THR A 90 -22.69 49.29 14.88
C THR A 90 -23.23 48.28 13.88
N GLN A 91 -23.46 48.67 12.63
CA GLN A 91 -23.89 47.74 11.59
C GLN A 91 -22.80 46.75 11.20
N ALA A 92 -21.55 47.20 11.06
CA ALA A 92 -20.41 46.34 10.78
C ALA A 92 -20.22 45.28 11.88
N GLU A 93 -20.25 45.69 13.16
CA GLU A 93 -20.22 44.79 14.32
C GLU A 93 -21.37 43.79 14.34
N THR A 94 -22.57 44.24 13.96
CA THR A 94 -23.73 43.34 13.91
C THR A 94 -23.58 42.30 12.82
N VAL A 95 -23.08 42.69 11.63
CA VAL A 95 -22.77 41.74 10.56
C VAL A 95 -21.68 40.76 11.00
N GLN A 96 -20.62 41.25 11.64
CA GLN A 96 -19.55 40.41 12.17
C GLN A 96 -20.08 39.34 13.15
N LYS A 97 -20.96 39.72 14.10
CA LYS A 97 -21.58 38.78 15.04
C LYS A 97 -22.46 37.73 14.36
N LEU A 98 -23.20 38.11 13.33
CA LEU A 98 -24.01 37.16 12.56
C LEU A 98 -23.13 36.17 11.79
N LEU A 99 -22.03 36.66 11.21
CA LEU A 99 -21.04 35.83 10.53
C LEU A 99 -20.33 34.86 11.49
N GLU A 100 -20.03 35.30 12.72
CA GLU A 100 -19.47 34.44 13.76
C GLU A 100 -20.44 33.33 14.19
N ALA A 101 -21.75 33.62 14.26
CA ALA A 101 -22.77 32.61 14.56
C ALA A 101 -22.84 31.50 13.48
N ASP A 102 -22.52 31.84 12.23
CA ASP A 102 -22.41 30.89 11.11
C ASP A 102 -21.00 30.25 11.00
N ALA A 103 -20.17 30.37 12.04
CA ALA A 103 -18.78 29.88 12.10
C ALA A 103 -17.86 30.44 10.99
N ARG A 104 -18.16 31.63 10.47
CA ARG A 104 -17.41 32.31 9.40
C ARG A 104 -17.00 33.71 9.82
N ARG A 105 -16.10 33.82 10.81
CA ARG A 105 -15.58 35.11 11.29
C ARG A 105 -14.83 35.85 10.17
N ALA A 106 -15.31 37.03 9.77
CA ALA A 106 -14.61 37.84 8.79
C ALA A 106 -13.40 38.55 9.41
N ALA A 107 -12.38 38.80 8.60
CA ALA A 107 -11.22 39.60 8.97
C ALA A 107 -11.51 41.10 8.82
N ILE A 108 -12.44 41.45 7.93
CA ILE A 108 -12.86 42.82 7.66
C ILE A 108 -14.36 42.82 7.38
N VAL A 109 -15.08 43.70 8.06
CA VAL A 109 -16.42 44.15 7.70
C VAL A 109 -16.40 45.68 7.72
N ALA A 110 -16.54 46.32 6.57
CA ALA A 110 -16.47 47.77 6.46
C ALA A 110 -17.66 48.33 5.68
N VAL A 111 -18.13 49.51 6.09
CA VAL A 111 -19.16 50.27 5.38
C VAL A 111 -18.49 51.43 4.66
N LEU A 112 -18.76 51.56 3.37
CA LEU A 112 -18.22 52.57 2.48
C LEU A 112 -19.30 53.55 2.05
N ASP A 113 -18.92 54.81 1.83
CA ASP A 113 -19.78 55.82 1.23
C ASP A 113 -19.91 55.68 -0.30
N LYS A 114 -20.74 56.53 -0.91
CA LYS A 114 -20.97 56.56 -2.36
C LYS A 114 -19.72 56.95 -3.17
N ALA A 115 -18.71 57.54 -2.52
CA ALA A 115 -17.43 57.86 -3.11
C ALA A 115 -16.38 56.75 -2.90
N GLY A 116 -16.75 55.62 -2.28
CA GLY A 116 -15.84 54.51 -1.99
C GLY A 116 -14.90 54.75 -0.82
N LYS A 117 -15.19 55.73 0.05
CA LYS A 117 -14.41 55.94 1.29
C LYS A 117 -14.99 55.14 2.44
N VAL A 118 -14.12 54.57 3.27
CA VAL A 118 -14.54 53.81 4.45
C VAL A 118 -15.07 54.75 5.53
N ILE A 119 -16.33 54.55 5.93
CA ILE A 119 -17.00 55.28 7.02
C ILE A 119 -16.62 54.68 8.37
N ALA A 120 -16.71 53.35 8.49
CA ALA A 120 -16.30 52.60 9.67
C ALA A 120 -16.06 51.14 9.32
N ARG A 121 -15.28 50.47 10.18
CA ARG A 121 -14.97 49.05 10.12
C ARG A 121 -15.23 48.38 11.47
N ASP A 122 -15.58 47.09 11.45
CA ASP A 122 -15.63 46.23 12.63
C ASP A 122 -14.34 46.26 13.48
N LEU A 123 -14.47 45.87 14.75
CA LEU A 123 -13.45 45.84 15.81
C LEU A 123 -12.89 47.20 16.23
N ASN A 124 -12.66 48.11 15.27
CA ASN A 124 -12.12 49.44 15.53
C ASN A 124 -12.72 50.48 14.55
N PRO A 125 -13.56 51.42 15.03
CA PRO A 125 -14.20 52.42 14.18
C PRO A 125 -13.23 53.45 13.55
N ASN A 126 -11.98 53.50 14.04
CA ASN A 126 -10.93 54.34 13.46
C ASN A 126 -10.02 53.57 12.50
N ALA A 127 -10.12 52.24 12.42
CA ALA A 127 -9.35 51.48 11.47
C ALA A 127 -9.86 51.73 10.05
N MET A 128 -8.95 52.12 9.15
CA MET A 128 -9.24 52.45 7.75
C MET A 128 -10.20 53.63 7.53
N TYR A 129 -10.62 54.35 8.57
CA TYR A 129 -11.55 55.46 8.39
C TYR A 129 -10.96 56.51 7.45
N GLY A 130 -11.75 56.89 6.44
CA GLY A 130 -11.33 57.85 5.42
C GLY A 130 -10.46 57.27 4.31
N ASP A 131 -10.00 56.01 4.42
CA ASP A 131 -9.29 55.33 3.35
C ASP A 131 -10.18 55.30 2.10
N ASN A 132 -9.60 55.74 0.98
CA ASN A 132 -10.30 55.78 -0.29
C ASN A 132 -10.02 54.47 -1.06
N LEU A 133 -11.08 53.69 -1.29
CA LEU A 133 -11.03 52.43 -2.03
C LEU A 133 -11.70 52.54 -3.41
N SER A 134 -11.97 53.76 -3.90
CA SER A 134 -12.60 53.98 -5.21
C SER A 134 -11.73 53.58 -6.40
N ASP A 135 -10.43 53.39 -6.21
CA ASP A 135 -9.51 52.84 -7.21
C ASP A 135 -9.66 51.32 -7.36
N LYS A 136 -10.38 50.67 -6.43
CA LYS A 136 -10.64 49.22 -6.47
C LYS A 136 -11.81 48.90 -7.37
N GLN A 137 -11.57 48.09 -8.40
CA GLN A 137 -12.61 47.75 -9.38
C GLN A 137 -13.83 47.06 -8.73
N VAL A 138 -13.60 46.22 -7.71
CA VAL A 138 -14.67 45.57 -6.94
C VAL A 138 -15.59 46.56 -6.22
N VAL A 139 -15.04 47.69 -5.75
CA VAL A 139 -15.81 48.76 -5.11
C VAL A 139 -16.60 49.53 -6.17
N GLN A 140 -16.00 49.80 -7.34
CA GLN A 140 -16.70 50.46 -8.45
C GLN A 140 -17.91 49.65 -8.92
N GLU A 141 -17.77 48.33 -9.08
CA GLU A 141 -18.87 47.44 -9.45
C GLU A 141 -20.00 47.44 -8.40
N ALA A 142 -19.63 47.38 -7.12
CA ALA A 142 -20.58 47.48 -6.02
C ALA A 142 -21.33 48.81 -6.04
N LEU A 143 -20.63 49.94 -6.21
CA LEU A 143 -21.24 51.26 -6.30
C LEU A 143 -22.09 51.45 -7.58
N ALA A 144 -21.79 50.71 -8.65
CA ALA A 144 -22.64 50.60 -9.83
C ALA A 144 -23.88 49.70 -9.61
N GLY A 145 -24.04 49.12 -8.41
CA GLY A 145 -25.21 48.37 -8.01
C GLY A 145 -25.11 46.86 -8.20
N ARG A 146 -23.90 46.32 -8.46
CA ARG A 146 -23.64 44.88 -8.67
C ARG A 146 -22.68 44.34 -7.59
N PRO A 147 -23.06 43.30 -6.84
CA PRO A 147 -22.10 42.61 -5.97
C PRO A 147 -20.91 42.09 -6.77
N ALA A 148 -19.70 42.25 -6.22
CA ALA A 148 -18.46 41.86 -6.88
C ALA A 148 -17.49 41.22 -5.89
N LEU A 149 -16.52 40.48 -6.41
CA LEU A 149 -15.50 39.76 -5.66
C LEU A 149 -14.12 40.24 -6.09
N ASP A 150 -13.14 40.09 -5.21
CA ASP A 150 -11.74 40.33 -5.51
C ASP A 150 -10.83 39.54 -4.57
N VAL A 151 -9.53 39.60 -4.84
CA VAL A 151 -8.50 39.08 -3.92
C VAL A 151 -7.50 40.19 -3.63
N TRP A 152 -7.31 40.49 -2.34
CA TRP A 152 -6.39 41.52 -1.88
C TRP A 152 -5.29 40.94 -0.99
N ASN A 153 -4.15 41.61 -0.94
CA ASN A 153 -3.18 41.42 0.12
C ASN A 153 -3.55 42.37 1.27
N PHE A 154 -4.17 41.83 2.31
CA PHE A 154 -4.55 42.62 3.48
C PHE A 154 -3.81 42.12 4.71
N ALA A 155 -3.14 43.03 5.42
CA ALA A 155 -2.31 42.70 6.58
C ALA A 155 -1.31 41.54 6.31
N ARG A 156 -0.68 41.55 5.12
CA ARG A 156 0.27 40.54 4.63
C ARG A 156 -0.32 39.14 4.39
N SER A 157 -1.64 39.02 4.36
CA SER A 157 -2.35 37.77 4.14
C SER A 157 -3.27 37.89 2.93
N MET A 158 -3.32 36.84 2.12
CA MET A 158 -4.27 36.78 1.02
C MET A 158 -5.70 36.76 1.55
N THR A 159 -6.47 37.76 1.16
CA THR A 159 -7.82 37.99 1.65
C THR A 159 -8.78 38.01 0.47
N ARG A 160 -9.76 37.11 0.48
CA ARG A 160 -10.89 37.15 -0.46
C ARG A 160 -11.81 38.27 0.00
N VAL A 161 -12.12 39.18 -0.90
CA VAL A 161 -12.98 40.33 -0.63
C VAL A 161 -14.26 40.23 -1.46
N SER A 162 -15.37 40.60 -0.85
CA SER A 162 -16.67 40.70 -1.50
C SER A 162 -17.27 42.04 -1.14
N VAL A 163 -17.69 42.80 -2.14
CA VAL A 163 -18.28 44.12 -1.96
C VAL A 163 -19.67 44.14 -2.58
N ALA A 164 -20.66 44.60 -1.82
CA ALA A 164 -22.05 44.65 -2.27
C ALA A 164 -22.66 46.05 -2.06
N PRO A 165 -23.56 46.50 -2.97
CA PRO A 165 -24.23 47.79 -2.86
C PRO A 165 -25.15 47.83 -1.64
N ILE A 166 -25.11 48.95 -0.91
CA ILE A 166 -26.14 49.32 0.05
C ILE A 166 -27.13 50.23 -0.69
N LYS A 167 -28.40 49.84 -0.73
CA LYS A 167 -29.44 50.56 -1.48
C LYS A 167 -30.49 51.15 -0.55
N SER A 168 -30.83 52.42 -0.78
CA SER A 168 -32.02 53.06 -0.20
C SER A 168 -33.07 53.17 -1.30
N GLY A 169 -34.04 52.26 -1.31
CA GLY A 169 -34.94 52.07 -2.45
C GLY A 169 -34.18 51.58 -3.70
N SER A 170 -34.23 52.33 -4.80
CA SER A 170 -33.49 52.04 -6.03
C SER A 170 -32.10 52.69 -6.08
N GLU A 171 -31.79 53.62 -5.17
CA GLU A 171 -30.53 54.36 -5.18
C GLU A 171 -29.44 53.62 -4.39
N VAL A 172 -28.24 53.53 -4.96
CA VAL A 172 -27.04 53.07 -4.25
C VAL A 172 -26.49 54.23 -3.41
N VAL A 173 -26.52 54.07 -2.09
CA VAL A 173 -26.07 55.09 -1.12
C VAL A 173 -24.67 54.83 -0.57
N GLY A 174 -24.15 53.61 -0.76
CA GLY A 174 -22.82 53.19 -0.34
C GLY A 174 -22.58 51.72 -0.65
N ALA A 175 -21.60 51.11 0.01
CA ALA A 175 -21.28 49.70 -0.16
C ALA A 175 -20.88 49.03 1.15
N LEU A 176 -21.13 47.72 1.25
CA LEU A 176 -20.64 46.86 2.33
C LEU A 176 -19.50 46.01 1.78
N LEU A 177 -18.36 46.05 2.46
CA LEU A 177 -17.18 45.22 2.17
C LEU A 177 -17.05 44.14 3.23
N LEU A 178 -16.90 42.90 2.78
CA LEU A 178 -16.55 41.74 3.59
C LEU A 178 -15.20 41.17 3.12
N GLY A 179 -14.34 40.78 4.05
CA GLY A 179 -13.04 40.19 3.77
C GLY A 179 -12.76 38.96 4.61
N TYR A 180 -12.38 37.85 3.98
CA TYR A 180 -11.94 36.61 4.63
C TYR A 180 -10.47 36.35 4.32
N VAL A 181 -9.66 36.22 5.36
CA VAL A 181 -8.28 35.76 5.22
C VAL A 181 -8.30 34.29 4.88
N MET A 182 -7.65 33.94 3.78
CA MET A 182 -7.52 32.55 3.38
C MET A 182 -6.49 31.86 4.27
N SER A 183 -6.99 31.11 5.24
CA SER A 183 -6.18 30.45 6.26
C SER A 183 -5.70 29.07 5.83
N HIS A 184 -4.67 28.57 6.52
CA HIS A 184 -4.23 27.18 6.39
C HIS A 184 -5.39 26.17 6.54
N GLN A 185 -6.29 26.37 7.49
CA GLN A 185 -7.42 25.46 7.73
C GLN A 185 -8.41 25.47 6.55
N GLU A 186 -8.67 26.63 5.96
CA GLU A 186 -9.53 26.76 4.78
C GLU A 186 -8.90 26.06 3.57
N VAL A 187 -7.60 26.27 3.34
CA VAL A 187 -6.88 25.62 2.24
C VAL A 187 -6.79 24.10 2.45
N ARG A 188 -6.72 23.63 3.71
CA ARG A 188 -6.81 22.21 4.04
C ARG A 188 -8.20 21.65 3.71
N ASN A 189 -9.27 22.32 4.12
CA ASN A 189 -10.63 21.90 3.80
C ASN A 189 -10.85 21.82 2.28
N LEU A 190 -10.35 22.80 1.53
CA LEU A 190 -10.37 22.78 0.06
C LEU A 190 -9.53 21.64 -0.51
N SER A 191 -8.36 21.38 0.04
CA SER A 191 -7.49 20.27 -0.35
C SER A 191 -8.17 18.92 -0.16
N ASP A 192 -8.95 18.74 0.92
CA ASP A 192 -9.73 17.53 1.18
C ASP A 192 -10.86 17.35 0.16
N LEU A 193 -11.57 18.44 -0.20
CA LEU A 193 -12.61 18.41 -1.24
C LEU A 193 -12.05 18.14 -2.63
N VAL A 194 -10.87 18.69 -2.94
CA VAL A 194 -10.19 18.53 -4.24
C VAL A 194 -9.46 17.17 -4.35
N GLY A 195 -9.13 16.54 -3.22
CA GLY A 195 -8.41 15.27 -3.16
C GLY A 195 -6.92 15.37 -3.50
N ALA A 196 -6.33 16.55 -3.37
CA ALA A 196 -4.92 16.83 -3.64
C ALA A 196 -4.41 18.00 -2.78
N PRO A 197 -3.16 17.93 -2.28
CA PRO A 197 -2.50 19.06 -1.65
C PRO A 197 -2.56 20.35 -2.47
N LEU A 198 -2.78 21.47 -1.79
CA LEU A 198 -2.92 22.80 -2.37
C LEU A 198 -1.93 23.76 -1.73
N ALA A 199 -1.41 24.68 -2.51
CA ALA A 199 -0.70 25.85 -2.03
C ALA A 199 -1.26 27.08 -2.71
N VAL A 200 -1.58 28.12 -1.95
CA VAL A 200 -2.18 29.34 -2.48
C VAL A 200 -1.15 30.45 -2.46
N PHE A 201 -1.07 31.17 -3.57
CA PHE A 201 -0.05 32.18 -3.77
C PHE A 201 -0.66 33.50 -4.22
N HIS A 202 0.02 34.59 -3.85
CA HIS A 202 -0.37 35.96 -4.17
C HIS A 202 0.86 36.86 -4.10
N GLU A 203 0.97 37.81 -5.02
CA GLU A 203 2.11 38.75 -5.11
C GLU A 203 3.49 38.06 -5.11
N GLY A 204 3.65 37.00 -5.91
CA GLY A 204 4.96 36.37 -6.11
C GLY A 204 5.45 35.48 -4.97
N LYS A 205 4.58 35.14 -4.00
CA LYS A 205 4.91 34.21 -2.91
C LYS A 205 3.74 33.31 -2.55
N VAL A 206 4.05 32.12 -2.05
CA VAL A 206 3.04 31.25 -1.41
C VAL A 206 2.68 31.86 -0.06
N GLN A 207 1.38 32.01 0.20
CA GLN A 207 0.84 32.65 1.40
C GLN A 207 0.54 31.61 2.48
N THR A 208 -0.02 30.46 2.08
CA THR A 208 -0.24 29.29 2.93
C THR A 208 -0.40 28.04 2.07
N SER A 209 -0.32 26.87 2.67
CA SER A 209 -0.54 25.58 1.98
C SER A 209 -1.37 24.62 2.83
N SER A 210 -1.86 23.53 2.25
CA SER A 210 -2.51 22.45 3.00
C SER A 210 -1.53 21.43 3.60
N PHE A 211 -0.21 21.63 3.44
CA PHE A 211 0.80 20.74 4.02
C PHE A 211 0.82 20.85 5.54
N VAL A 212 0.96 19.71 6.21
CA VAL A 212 0.92 19.62 7.66
C VAL A 212 2.12 18.89 8.23
N THR A 213 2.57 19.32 9.40
CA THR A 213 3.52 18.60 10.23
C THR A 213 2.84 17.41 10.91
N SER A 214 3.62 16.54 11.57
CA SER A 214 3.08 15.44 12.41
C SER A 214 2.15 15.94 13.52
N GLU A 215 2.38 17.16 14.03
CA GLU A 215 1.51 17.83 15.01
C GLU A 215 0.21 18.42 14.41
N GLY A 216 -0.01 18.29 13.10
CA GLY A 216 -1.21 18.83 12.44
C GLY A 216 -1.22 20.35 12.28
N LYS A 217 -0.10 21.04 12.42
CA LYS A 217 0.08 22.47 12.09
C LYS A 217 0.57 22.64 10.65
N GLU A 218 0.48 23.84 10.09
CA GLU A 218 1.05 24.13 8.76
C GLU A 218 2.55 23.79 8.71
N ASP A 219 2.96 23.06 7.67
CA ASP A 219 4.36 22.80 7.38
C ASP A 219 4.98 23.98 6.60
N GLY A 220 5.47 24.97 7.35
CA GLY A 220 6.09 26.17 6.77
C GLY A 220 7.32 25.90 5.90
N ASN A 221 8.05 24.81 6.15
CA ASN A 221 9.20 24.42 5.32
C ASN A 221 8.73 23.97 3.93
N LYS A 222 7.67 23.15 3.87
CA LYS A 222 7.06 22.76 2.60
C LYS A 222 6.40 23.94 1.90
N THR A 223 5.70 24.82 2.63
CA THR A 223 5.16 26.06 2.05
C THR A 223 6.27 26.89 1.37
N GLN A 224 7.43 27.06 2.01
CA GLN A 224 8.57 27.78 1.44
C GLN A 224 9.20 27.06 0.24
N ALA A 225 9.31 25.73 0.30
CA ALA A 225 9.84 24.92 -0.79
C ALA A 225 8.93 25.00 -2.03
N VAL A 226 7.60 24.95 -1.85
CA VAL A 226 6.62 25.17 -2.92
C VAL A 226 6.79 26.57 -3.52
N SER A 227 6.97 27.59 -2.69
CA SER A 227 7.20 28.96 -3.18
C SER A 227 8.45 29.07 -4.05
N SER A 228 9.52 28.38 -3.66
CA SER A 228 10.79 28.39 -4.42
C SER A 228 10.63 27.72 -5.79
N VAL A 229 9.81 26.67 -5.89
CA VAL A 229 9.49 26.01 -7.16
C VAL A 229 8.58 26.88 -8.03
N LEU A 230 7.52 27.45 -7.45
CA LEU A 230 6.52 28.24 -8.19
C LEU A 230 7.06 29.51 -8.82
N PHE A 231 8.03 30.14 -8.16
CA PHE A 231 8.60 31.44 -8.55
C PHE A 231 10.09 31.33 -8.91
N GLY A 232 10.60 30.11 -9.09
CA GLY A 232 12.00 29.81 -9.41
C GLY A 232 12.36 30.02 -10.88
N ALA A 233 13.10 29.07 -11.47
CA ALA A 233 13.58 29.17 -12.84
C ALA A 233 12.45 29.16 -13.89
N ASP A 234 11.53 28.18 -13.79
CA ASP A 234 10.47 27.98 -14.79
C ASP A 234 9.20 28.79 -14.54
N LYS A 235 9.09 29.41 -13.35
CA LYS A 235 8.01 30.33 -12.94
C LYS A 235 6.60 29.87 -13.35
N PRO A 236 6.17 28.64 -13.00
CA PRO A 236 4.86 28.13 -13.40
C PRO A 236 3.69 28.99 -12.91
N ALA A 237 3.84 29.67 -11.76
CA ALA A 237 2.84 30.62 -11.29
C ALA A 237 2.66 31.79 -12.28
N ASP A 238 3.75 32.43 -12.71
CA ASP A 238 3.69 33.54 -13.67
C ASP A 238 3.10 33.08 -15.02
N MET A 239 3.44 31.87 -15.47
CA MET A 239 2.85 31.29 -16.68
C MET A 239 1.32 31.14 -16.58
N ALA A 240 0.83 30.61 -15.45
CA ALA A 240 -0.60 30.42 -15.23
C ALA A 240 -1.34 31.77 -15.17
N LEU A 241 -0.77 32.74 -14.45
CA LEU A 241 -1.34 34.08 -14.30
C LEU A 241 -1.35 34.85 -15.63
N ALA A 242 -0.26 34.81 -16.40
CA ALA A 242 -0.15 35.49 -17.69
C ALA A 242 -1.14 34.93 -18.73
N LYS A 243 -1.35 33.61 -18.74
CA LYS A 243 -2.31 32.95 -19.63
C LYS A 243 -3.76 33.05 -19.15
N GLY A 244 -3.98 33.35 -17.86
CA GLY A 244 -5.30 33.27 -17.23
C GLY A 244 -5.88 31.84 -17.24
N GLN A 245 -5.03 30.82 -17.30
CA GLN A 245 -5.41 29.41 -17.41
C GLN A 245 -4.45 28.54 -16.58
N ALA A 246 -4.87 27.32 -16.27
CA ALA A 246 -4.00 26.36 -15.61
C ALA A 246 -2.81 26.00 -16.50
N THR A 247 -1.64 25.76 -15.91
CA THR A 247 -0.49 25.18 -16.62
C THR A 247 -0.76 23.73 -16.97
N GLU A 248 0.07 23.17 -17.84
CA GLU A 248 0.24 21.72 -17.89
C GLU A 248 0.84 21.21 -16.57
N ALA A 249 0.76 19.90 -16.33
CA ALA A 249 1.40 19.28 -15.18
C ALA A 249 2.91 19.28 -15.37
N ILE A 250 3.63 19.80 -14.36
CA ILE A 250 5.07 19.94 -14.36
C ILE A 250 5.65 19.09 -13.24
N ASP A 251 6.71 18.36 -13.57
CA ASP A 251 7.47 17.55 -12.64
C ASP A 251 8.28 18.44 -11.68
N VAL A 252 8.04 18.30 -10.37
CA VAL A 252 8.75 19.07 -9.35
C VAL A 252 9.16 18.20 -8.18
N ALA A 253 10.27 18.55 -7.52
CA ALA A 253 10.70 17.90 -6.29
C ALA A 253 10.55 18.86 -5.11
N ILE A 254 9.85 18.41 -4.07
CA ILE A 254 9.64 19.18 -2.84
C ILE A 254 10.06 18.29 -1.69
N ASP A 255 11.10 18.70 -0.96
CA ASP A 255 11.64 17.96 0.17
C ASP A 255 11.96 16.48 -0.17
N GLY A 256 12.63 16.27 -1.31
CA GLY A 256 12.99 14.95 -1.83
C GLY A 256 11.83 14.12 -2.38
N THR A 257 10.58 14.59 -2.26
CA THR A 257 9.40 13.91 -2.79
C THR A 257 9.04 14.47 -4.17
N ALA A 258 8.85 13.59 -5.16
CA ALA A 258 8.44 13.98 -6.50
C ALA A 258 6.93 14.21 -6.58
N TYR A 259 6.54 15.36 -7.13
CA TYR A 259 5.16 15.80 -7.34
C TYR A 259 4.91 16.18 -8.79
N GLU A 260 3.68 15.98 -9.22
CA GLU A 260 3.10 16.65 -10.37
C GLU A 260 2.43 17.94 -9.88
N LEU A 261 2.88 19.07 -10.41
CA LEU A 261 2.39 20.39 -10.04
C LEU A 261 1.59 21.00 -11.19
N VAL A 262 0.41 21.53 -10.87
CA VAL A 262 -0.37 22.38 -11.78
C VAL A 262 -0.64 23.71 -11.09
N ALA A 263 -0.19 24.81 -11.68
CA ALA A 263 -0.52 26.15 -11.21
C ALA A 263 -1.74 26.69 -11.99
N ALA A 264 -2.64 27.38 -11.31
CA ALA A 264 -3.84 27.95 -11.91
C ALA A 264 -4.20 29.31 -11.26
N PRO A 265 -4.75 30.27 -12.01
CA PRO A 265 -5.26 31.51 -11.42
C PRO A 265 -6.49 31.21 -10.56
N ILE A 266 -6.63 31.97 -9.48
CA ILE A 266 -7.85 31.98 -8.68
C ILE A 266 -8.93 32.77 -9.42
N VAL A 267 -10.16 32.26 -9.39
CA VAL A 267 -11.29 32.89 -10.06
C VAL A 267 -11.90 33.96 -9.15
N GLY A 268 -12.49 35.00 -9.76
CA GLY A 268 -13.12 36.10 -9.02
C GLY A 268 -12.17 37.24 -8.68
N ASN A 269 -10.93 37.20 -9.19
CA ASN A 269 -9.97 38.29 -9.06
C ASN A 269 -10.18 39.31 -10.19
N MET A 270 -10.63 40.52 -9.84
CA MET A 270 -11.01 41.52 -10.84
C MET A 270 -9.82 42.37 -11.28
N GLN A 271 -9.08 42.90 -10.31
CA GLN A 271 -8.04 43.88 -10.56
C GLN A 271 -6.63 43.28 -10.43
N ASP A 272 -6.35 42.64 -9.29
CA ASP A 272 -5.01 42.17 -8.95
C ASP A 272 -4.77 40.72 -9.38
N LYS A 273 -4.56 40.48 -10.68
CA LYS A 273 -4.38 39.13 -11.27
C LYS A 273 -3.07 38.42 -10.88
N THR A 274 -2.54 38.66 -9.69
CA THR A 274 -1.34 38.00 -9.15
C THR A 274 -1.65 36.83 -8.20
N ALA A 275 -2.93 36.51 -7.99
CA ALA A 275 -3.35 35.44 -7.08
C ALA A 275 -3.69 34.12 -7.79
N GLY A 276 -3.25 33.01 -7.23
CA GLY A 276 -3.47 31.68 -7.79
C GLY A 276 -3.33 30.55 -6.77
N VAL A 277 -3.49 29.34 -7.29
CA VAL A 277 -3.32 28.09 -6.56
C VAL A 277 -2.33 27.20 -7.30
N ALA A 278 -1.58 26.41 -6.55
CA ALA A 278 -0.81 25.28 -7.03
C ALA A 278 -1.41 24.00 -6.45
N VAL A 279 -1.72 23.06 -7.33
CA VAL A 279 -2.18 21.72 -6.99
C VAL A 279 -1.00 20.79 -7.10
N LEU A 280 -0.74 19.99 -6.06
CA LEU A 280 0.41 19.09 -6.01
C LEU A 280 -0.06 17.66 -5.78
N VAL A 281 0.31 16.75 -6.68
CA VAL A 281 -0.01 15.32 -6.57
C VAL A 281 1.27 14.51 -6.46
N PRO A 282 1.50 13.76 -5.37
CA PRO A 282 2.71 12.97 -5.22
C PRO A 282 2.74 11.82 -6.24
N ARG A 283 3.87 11.65 -6.93
CA ARG A 283 4.09 10.53 -7.87
C ARG A 283 4.15 9.18 -7.15
N ALA A 284 4.57 9.18 -5.87
CA ALA A 284 4.80 7.99 -5.06
C ALA A 284 3.53 7.18 -4.70
N GLN A 285 2.31 7.68 -4.95
CA GLN A 285 1.10 6.87 -4.73
C GLN A 285 1.05 5.61 -5.61
N GLY A 286 1.74 5.60 -6.76
CA GLY A 286 1.91 4.40 -7.59
C GLY A 286 3.19 3.58 -7.31
N ALA A 287 4.22 4.20 -6.72
CA ALA A 287 5.53 3.56 -6.50
C ALA A 287 5.47 2.40 -5.49
N ASN A 288 4.54 2.45 -4.53
CA ASN A 288 4.33 1.34 -3.58
C ASN A 288 3.77 0.09 -4.26
N LEU A 289 2.96 0.24 -5.31
CA LEU A 289 2.47 -0.90 -6.10
C LEU A 289 3.60 -1.49 -6.94
N ALA A 290 4.45 -0.64 -7.53
CA ALA A 290 5.61 -1.08 -8.30
C ALA A 290 6.65 -1.81 -7.45
N SER A 291 6.94 -1.33 -6.23
CA SER A 291 7.88 -1.99 -5.31
C SER A 291 7.34 -3.32 -4.77
N MET A 292 6.04 -3.39 -4.44
CA MET A 292 5.41 -4.65 -4.03
C MET A 292 5.37 -5.68 -5.16
N ALA A 293 4.93 -5.29 -6.37
CA ALA A 293 4.93 -6.16 -7.53
C ALA A 293 6.34 -6.62 -7.91
N GLY A 294 7.30 -5.70 -7.84
CA GLY A 294 8.71 -5.97 -8.09
C GLY A 294 9.29 -7.02 -7.13
N GLY A 295 9.00 -6.92 -5.83
CA GLY A 295 9.41 -7.91 -4.84
C GLY A 295 8.82 -9.30 -5.09
N GLN A 296 7.56 -9.38 -5.52
CA GLN A 296 6.92 -10.64 -5.87
C GLN A 296 7.51 -11.27 -7.13
N ILE A 297 7.82 -10.48 -8.16
CA ILE A 297 8.48 -10.96 -9.40
C ILE A 297 9.86 -11.52 -9.07
N TRP A 298 10.64 -10.84 -8.22
CA TRP A 298 11.94 -11.34 -7.77
C TRP A 298 11.84 -12.65 -7.00
N LEU A 299 10.89 -12.74 -6.07
CA LEU A 299 10.65 -13.96 -5.30
C LEU A 299 10.26 -15.14 -6.22
N LEU A 300 9.34 -14.91 -7.15
CA LEU A 300 8.92 -15.93 -8.13
C LEU A 300 10.07 -16.35 -9.04
N GLY A 301 10.87 -15.40 -9.53
CA GLY A 301 12.06 -15.68 -10.32
C GLY A 301 13.10 -16.50 -9.55
N LEU A 302 13.36 -16.15 -8.29
CA LEU A 302 14.28 -16.89 -7.42
C LEU A 302 13.79 -18.32 -7.17
N ILE A 303 12.49 -18.49 -6.87
CA ILE A 303 11.87 -19.81 -6.73
C ILE A 303 12.00 -20.60 -8.04
N GLY A 304 11.78 -19.95 -9.19
CA GLY A 304 11.96 -20.55 -10.51
C GLY A 304 13.39 -21.04 -10.75
N VAL A 305 14.40 -20.22 -10.43
CA VAL A 305 15.82 -20.62 -10.54
C VAL A 305 16.12 -21.81 -9.63
N LEU A 306 15.67 -21.76 -8.37
CA LEU A 306 15.85 -22.86 -7.42
C LEU A 306 15.17 -24.15 -7.90
N ALA A 307 13.98 -24.06 -8.47
CA ALA A 307 13.27 -25.21 -9.04
C ALA A 307 14.03 -25.82 -10.23
N VAL A 308 14.59 -25.00 -11.13
CA VAL A 308 15.41 -25.47 -12.26
C VAL A 308 16.69 -26.14 -11.77
N VAL A 309 17.40 -25.53 -10.80
CA VAL A 309 18.61 -26.11 -10.22
C VAL A 309 18.31 -27.43 -9.50
N PHE A 310 17.20 -27.47 -8.75
CA PHE A 310 16.76 -28.67 -8.06
C PHE A 310 16.38 -29.80 -9.03
N ALA A 311 15.60 -29.49 -10.08
CA ALA A 311 15.27 -30.45 -11.12
C ALA A 311 16.52 -30.98 -11.82
N ALA A 312 17.46 -30.09 -12.21
CA ALA A 312 18.73 -30.49 -12.81
C ALA A 312 19.56 -31.40 -11.89
N ALA A 313 19.61 -31.09 -10.58
CA ALA A 313 20.30 -31.92 -9.59
C ALA A 313 19.62 -33.29 -9.42
N MET A 314 18.29 -33.34 -9.41
CA MET A 314 17.54 -34.60 -9.35
C MET A 314 17.78 -35.44 -10.61
N THR A 315 17.67 -34.87 -11.80
CA THR A 315 17.95 -35.56 -13.06
C THR A 315 19.40 -36.07 -13.11
N ALA A 316 20.36 -35.28 -12.65
CA ALA A 316 21.77 -35.69 -12.59
C ALA A 316 21.97 -36.89 -11.66
N ARG A 317 21.30 -36.91 -10.50
CA ARG A 317 21.38 -38.03 -9.55
C ARG A 317 20.62 -39.27 -10.03
N ARG A 318 19.44 -39.09 -10.63
CA ARG A 318 18.52 -40.17 -11.02
C ARG A 318 18.93 -40.88 -12.30
N PHE A 319 19.46 -40.15 -13.29
CA PHE A 319 19.72 -40.68 -14.62
C PHE A 319 21.19 -40.60 -15.03
N VAL A 320 21.84 -39.45 -14.79
CA VAL A 320 23.20 -39.23 -15.33
C VAL A 320 24.24 -40.08 -14.60
N ARG A 321 24.26 -40.09 -13.26
CA ARG A 321 25.23 -40.89 -12.49
C ARG A 321 25.11 -42.40 -12.77
N PRO A 322 23.91 -43.01 -12.81
CA PRO A 322 23.76 -44.41 -13.19
C PRO A 322 24.32 -44.72 -14.58
N LEU A 323 24.05 -43.85 -15.56
CA LEU A 323 24.60 -44.01 -16.91
C LEU A 323 26.12 -43.92 -16.95
N ASP A 324 26.72 -42.95 -16.22
CA ASP A 324 28.17 -42.81 -16.15
C ASP A 324 28.83 -44.07 -15.52
N ASN A 325 28.18 -44.69 -14.53
CA ASN A 325 28.64 -45.95 -13.93
C ASN A 325 28.58 -47.12 -14.92
N ILE A 326 27.52 -47.20 -15.75
CA ILE A 326 27.42 -48.21 -16.81
C ILE A 326 28.49 -47.97 -17.87
N GLU A 327 28.71 -46.72 -18.28
CA GLU A 327 29.75 -46.36 -19.25
C GLU A 327 31.16 -46.76 -18.75
N MET A 328 31.47 -46.48 -17.48
CA MET A 328 32.72 -46.94 -16.86
C MET A 328 32.81 -48.47 -16.81
N GLY A 329 31.73 -49.17 -16.47
CA GLY A 329 31.72 -50.64 -16.47
C GLY A 329 31.95 -51.25 -17.85
N VAL A 330 31.36 -50.66 -18.89
CA VAL A 330 31.62 -51.06 -20.29
C VAL A 330 33.09 -50.84 -20.65
N ALA A 331 33.70 -49.72 -20.23
CA ALA A 331 35.11 -49.45 -20.46
C ALA A 331 36.04 -50.45 -19.74
N GLU A 332 35.72 -50.86 -18.51
CA GLU A 332 36.46 -51.89 -17.76
C GLU A 332 36.47 -53.24 -18.50
N VAL A 333 35.30 -53.66 -19.00
CA VAL A 333 35.18 -54.87 -19.82
C VAL A 333 36.02 -54.77 -21.09
N ILE A 334 35.95 -53.64 -21.81
CA ILE A 334 36.74 -53.41 -23.04
C ILE A 334 38.24 -53.47 -22.75
N ASN A 335 38.67 -52.99 -21.58
CA ASN A 335 40.06 -53.03 -21.14
C ASN A 335 40.51 -54.42 -20.65
N GLY A 336 39.65 -55.45 -20.76
CA GLY A 336 40.00 -56.85 -20.50
C GLY A 336 39.58 -57.37 -19.13
N ASN A 337 38.79 -56.60 -18.36
CA ASN A 337 38.21 -57.09 -17.11
C ASN A 337 36.97 -57.96 -17.38
N ILE A 338 37.21 -59.22 -17.77
CA ILE A 338 36.18 -60.19 -18.15
C ILE A 338 35.32 -60.69 -16.98
N ASP A 339 35.74 -60.42 -15.74
CA ASP A 339 35.01 -60.77 -14.52
C ASP A 339 34.17 -59.59 -13.99
N TYR A 340 34.05 -58.50 -14.75
CA TYR A 340 33.26 -57.35 -14.36
C TYR A 340 31.76 -57.66 -14.42
N THR A 341 31.08 -57.54 -13.28
CA THR A 341 29.61 -57.64 -13.17
C THR A 341 29.00 -56.26 -13.00
N PHE A 342 28.10 -55.88 -13.90
CA PHE A 342 27.31 -54.66 -13.78
C PHE A 342 26.36 -54.77 -12.59
N LYS A 343 26.61 -53.98 -11.55
CA LYS A 343 25.71 -53.89 -10.39
C LYS A 343 24.45 -53.08 -10.76
N PRO A 344 23.28 -53.38 -10.18
CA PRO A 344 22.08 -52.56 -10.37
C PRO A 344 22.35 -51.11 -9.95
N VAL A 345 22.34 -50.19 -10.92
CA VAL A 345 22.59 -48.74 -10.68
C VAL A 345 21.32 -47.93 -10.41
N GLY A 346 20.21 -48.63 -10.13
CA GLY A 346 18.91 -48.06 -9.75
C GLY A 346 17.75 -48.72 -10.51
N PRO A 347 16.50 -48.47 -10.05
CA PRO A 347 15.33 -49.23 -10.52
C PRO A 347 14.99 -49.00 -12.01
N ASP A 348 15.43 -47.90 -12.61
CA ASP A 348 15.16 -47.61 -14.03
C ASP A 348 16.20 -48.24 -14.97
N PHE A 349 17.33 -48.72 -14.44
CA PHE A 349 18.47 -49.25 -15.20
C PHE A 349 18.85 -50.67 -14.79
N GLU A 350 18.09 -51.29 -13.90
CA GLU A 350 18.29 -52.66 -13.44
C GLU A 350 18.19 -53.64 -14.61
N GLY A 351 17.13 -53.54 -15.42
CA GLY A 351 16.99 -54.36 -16.63
C GLY A 351 18.12 -54.18 -17.64
N LEU A 352 18.70 -52.98 -17.74
CA LEU A 352 19.87 -52.73 -18.60
C LEU A 352 21.13 -53.39 -18.03
N SER A 353 21.34 -53.31 -16.71
CA SER A 353 22.48 -53.91 -16.02
C SER A 353 22.45 -55.44 -16.14
N ASN A 354 21.28 -56.04 -15.94
CA ASN A 354 21.07 -57.48 -16.10
C ASN A 354 21.25 -57.92 -17.56
N GLY A 355 20.69 -57.17 -18.51
CA GLY A 355 20.87 -57.45 -19.93
C GLY A 355 22.34 -57.42 -20.37
N LEU A 356 23.14 -56.48 -19.84
CA LEU A 356 24.59 -56.43 -20.10
C LEU A 356 25.34 -57.61 -19.48
N ASN A 357 24.98 -58.03 -18.27
CA ASN A 357 25.58 -59.21 -17.63
C ASN A 357 25.28 -60.51 -18.40
N VAL A 358 24.04 -60.70 -18.86
CA VAL A 358 23.66 -61.87 -19.68
C VAL A 358 24.41 -61.86 -21.02
N MET A 359 24.54 -60.69 -21.66
CA MET A 359 25.33 -60.54 -22.88
C MET A 359 26.80 -60.94 -22.66
N LEU A 360 27.40 -60.52 -21.55
CA LEU A 360 28.77 -60.91 -21.18
C LEU A 360 28.90 -62.41 -20.93
N ALA A 361 27.98 -63.00 -20.17
CA ALA A 361 27.98 -64.44 -19.89
C ALA A 361 27.92 -65.25 -21.18
N ARG A 362 27.06 -64.85 -22.13
CA ARG A 362 26.90 -65.53 -23.42
C ARG A 362 28.10 -65.38 -24.34
N LEU A 363 28.76 -64.22 -24.36
CA LEU A 363 29.97 -63.99 -25.13
C LEU A 363 31.19 -64.73 -24.57
N LEU A 364 31.22 -64.96 -23.25
CA LEU A 364 32.30 -65.65 -22.55
C LEU A 364 32.05 -67.16 -22.36
N GLY A 365 30.89 -67.67 -22.78
CA GLY A 365 30.51 -69.08 -22.64
C GLY A 365 30.28 -69.53 -21.19
N ARG A 366 29.86 -68.61 -20.32
CA ARG A 366 29.50 -68.88 -18.91
C ARG A 366 28.01 -69.19 -18.79
N ASP A 367 27.64 -69.94 -17.76
CA ASP A 367 26.24 -70.17 -17.39
C ASP A 367 25.57 -68.82 -17.03
N GLU A 368 24.32 -68.63 -17.48
CA GLU A 368 23.58 -67.39 -17.25
C GLU A 368 23.36 -67.16 -15.74
N PRO A 369 23.62 -65.95 -15.22
CA PRO A 369 23.40 -65.68 -13.80
C PRO A 369 21.91 -65.75 -13.45
N ASP A 370 21.55 -66.59 -12.47
CA ASP A 370 20.19 -66.72 -11.93
C ASP A 370 19.73 -65.40 -11.27
N GLU A 371 18.51 -64.96 -11.60
CA GLU A 371 17.94 -63.67 -11.14
C GLU A 371 17.77 -63.56 -9.62
N ASP A 372 17.89 -64.68 -8.88
CA ASP A 372 17.59 -64.78 -7.44
C ASP A 372 18.81 -64.74 -6.51
N GLN A 373 20.05 -64.65 -7.04
CA GLN A 373 21.27 -64.56 -6.20
C GLN A 373 21.82 -63.14 -6.13
N VAL A 374 21.06 -62.25 -5.47
CA VAL A 374 21.64 -61.07 -4.83
C VAL A 374 21.51 -61.29 -3.35
N GLU A 375 22.61 -61.70 -2.70
CA GLU A 375 22.69 -61.80 -1.24
C GLU A 375 22.50 -60.39 -0.63
N GLU A 376 21.26 -60.04 -0.31
CA GLU A 376 20.96 -58.98 0.63
C GLU A 376 21.24 -59.52 2.04
N GLU A 377 22.27 -58.98 2.69
CA GLU A 377 22.58 -59.26 4.11
C GLU A 377 21.34 -58.99 4.99
N GLU A 378 20.65 -60.07 5.38
CA GLU A 378 19.64 -60.08 6.43
C GLU A 378 20.30 -59.78 7.79
N GLY A 379 20.31 -58.51 8.18
CA GLY A 379 20.85 -58.09 9.46
C GLY A 379 20.36 -56.72 9.92
N THR A 380 19.29 -56.71 10.71
CA THR A 380 19.01 -55.66 11.72
C THR A 380 18.56 -54.28 11.20
N ARG A 381 17.50 -54.21 10.38
CA ARG A 381 16.74 -52.95 10.19
C ARG A 381 15.31 -53.10 10.70
N TRP A 382 14.88 -52.13 11.53
CA TRP A 382 13.52 -52.04 12.02
C TRP A 382 12.53 -51.96 10.84
N LYS A 383 11.52 -52.84 10.85
CA LYS A 383 10.42 -52.82 9.88
C LYS A 383 9.17 -52.28 10.56
N ALA A 384 8.44 -51.42 9.86
CA ALA A 384 7.20 -50.85 10.39
C ALA A 384 6.18 -51.93 10.77
N GLU A 385 6.22 -53.12 10.14
CA GLU A 385 5.39 -54.29 10.47
C GLU A 385 5.57 -54.80 11.91
N GLN A 386 6.69 -54.50 12.59
CA GLN A 386 6.96 -54.95 13.97
C GLN A 386 6.12 -54.22 15.03
N MET A 387 5.43 -53.13 14.66
CA MET A 387 4.50 -52.42 15.56
C MET A 387 3.12 -53.07 15.53
N VAL A 388 2.76 -53.74 16.62
CA VAL A 388 1.47 -54.42 16.80
C VAL A 388 0.44 -53.44 17.38
N ILE A 389 -0.71 -53.31 16.72
CA ILE A 389 -1.83 -52.48 17.17
C ILE A 389 -3.02 -53.38 17.43
N GLU A 390 -3.55 -53.34 18.65
CA GLU A 390 -4.75 -54.08 19.04
C GLU A 390 -5.99 -53.20 18.80
N GLU A 391 -6.83 -53.62 17.85
CA GLU A 391 -8.04 -52.90 17.40
C GLU A 391 -9.32 -53.29 18.18
N GLY A 392 -9.20 -53.76 19.42
CA GLY A 392 -10.35 -54.12 20.24
C GLY A 392 -11.08 -52.87 20.78
N GLU A 393 -12.42 -52.90 20.83
CA GLU A 393 -13.25 -51.79 21.38
C GLU A 393 -13.26 -51.72 22.93
N GLY A 394 -12.50 -52.59 23.61
CA GLY A 394 -12.44 -52.65 25.06
C GLY A 394 -11.52 -51.58 25.67
N GLN A 395 -12.02 -50.82 26.64
CA GLN A 395 -11.21 -49.85 27.38
C GLN A 395 -10.08 -50.56 28.15
N PRO A 396 -8.80 -50.21 27.95
CA PRO A 396 -7.71 -50.75 28.75
C PRO A 396 -7.90 -50.41 30.25
N PRO A 397 -7.67 -51.36 31.17
CA PRO A 397 -7.80 -51.12 32.61
C PRO A 397 -6.81 -50.04 33.06
N GLY A 398 -7.29 -49.09 33.87
CA GLY A 398 -6.46 -48.00 34.44
C GLY A 398 -6.22 -46.79 33.51
N VAL A 399 -6.86 -46.73 32.34
CA VAL A 399 -6.72 -45.62 31.40
C VAL A 399 -7.95 -44.73 31.42
N ASP A 400 -7.76 -43.43 31.65
CA ASP A 400 -8.81 -42.41 31.56
C ASP A 400 -8.92 -41.84 30.13
N PRO A 401 -10.02 -42.09 29.40
CA PRO A 401 -10.24 -41.54 28.06
C PRO A 401 -10.30 -40.00 28.02
N GLN A 402 -10.75 -39.34 29.10
CA GLN A 402 -10.89 -37.89 29.11
C GLN A 402 -9.53 -37.20 29.22
N ALA A 403 -8.61 -37.74 30.02
CA ALA A 403 -7.23 -37.26 30.10
C ALA A 403 -6.53 -37.34 28.73
N LEU A 404 -6.70 -38.45 28.00
CA LEU A 404 -6.14 -38.62 26.65
C LEU A 404 -6.79 -37.69 25.59
N ALA A 405 -8.05 -37.30 25.79
CA ALA A 405 -8.73 -36.35 24.92
C ALA A 405 -8.19 -34.92 25.06
N GLN A 406 -7.68 -34.57 26.24
CA GLN A 406 -7.14 -33.24 26.54
C GLN A 406 -5.66 -33.09 26.19
N GLU A 407 -4.96 -34.20 25.91
CA GLU A 407 -3.56 -34.18 25.50
C GLU A 407 -3.40 -33.60 24.08
N SER A 408 -2.61 -32.53 23.95
CA SER A 408 -2.31 -31.91 22.65
C SER A 408 -1.51 -32.84 21.75
N GLU A 409 -1.72 -32.79 20.42
CA GLU A 409 -0.98 -33.63 19.48
C GLU A 409 0.55 -33.44 19.56
N ALA A 410 0.99 -32.21 19.87
CA ALA A 410 2.40 -31.87 20.03
C ALA A 410 3.06 -32.55 21.23
N ALA A 411 2.28 -32.95 22.25
CA ALA A 411 2.77 -33.70 23.41
C ALA A 411 2.56 -35.22 23.25
N TYR A 412 1.43 -35.60 22.64
CA TYR A 412 0.95 -36.98 22.55
C TYR A 412 1.85 -37.92 21.73
N TYR A 413 2.19 -37.58 20.48
CA TYR A 413 3.01 -38.47 19.64
C TYR A 413 4.47 -38.59 20.12
N PRO A 414 5.13 -37.51 20.57
CA PRO A 414 6.46 -37.63 21.16
C PRO A 414 6.48 -38.50 22.42
N ARG A 415 5.46 -38.41 23.29
CA ARG A 415 5.34 -39.26 24.47
C ARG A 415 5.26 -40.74 24.09
N LEU A 416 4.35 -41.12 23.19
CA LEU A 416 4.22 -42.50 22.72
C LEU A 416 5.47 -43.03 22.03
N PHE A 417 6.15 -42.19 21.26
CA PHE A 417 7.41 -42.57 20.62
C PHE A 417 8.50 -42.87 21.65
N ASN A 418 8.64 -42.03 22.68
CA ASN A 418 9.61 -42.25 23.75
C ASN A 418 9.29 -43.52 24.56
N GLU A 419 8.02 -43.77 24.85
CA GLU A 419 7.55 -45.02 25.48
C GLU A 419 7.91 -46.24 24.63
N TYR A 420 7.68 -46.19 23.32
CA TYR A 420 8.00 -47.25 22.36
C TYR A 420 9.50 -47.55 22.29
N VAL A 421 10.33 -46.51 22.13
CA VAL A 421 11.79 -46.66 22.05
C VAL A 421 12.35 -47.20 23.37
N THR A 422 11.80 -46.75 24.50
CA THR A 422 12.19 -47.26 25.82
C THR A 422 11.83 -48.73 25.98
N ALA A 423 10.63 -49.13 25.54
CA ALA A 423 10.20 -50.51 25.58
C ALA A 423 11.05 -51.43 24.67
N LEU A 424 11.42 -50.96 23.46
CA LEU A 424 12.32 -51.69 22.56
C LEU A 424 13.71 -51.91 23.19
N ARG A 425 14.27 -50.88 23.83
CA ARG A 425 15.55 -50.99 24.55
C ARG A 425 15.47 -51.99 25.70
N ASN A 426 14.39 -51.97 26.47
CA ASN A 426 14.18 -52.90 27.58
C ASN A 426 14.00 -54.35 27.10
N ALA A 427 13.49 -54.56 25.89
CA ALA A 427 13.35 -55.87 25.24
C ALA A 427 14.63 -56.33 24.53
N GLY A 428 15.74 -55.58 24.60
CA GLY A 428 17.01 -55.94 23.95
C GLY A 428 17.04 -55.72 22.44
N VAL A 429 16.03 -55.08 21.85
CA VAL A 429 15.94 -54.78 20.41
C VAL A 429 16.59 -53.42 20.14
N ARG A 430 17.51 -53.37 19.16
CA ARG A 430 18.10 -52.09 18.72
C ARG A 430 17.03 -51.22 18.07
N ALA A 431 16.83 -50.01 18.60
CA ALA A 431 15.92 -49.00 18.05
C ALA A 431 16.53 -48.20 16.89
N ASP A 432 17.66 -48.66 16.34
CA ASP A 432 18.41 -47.97 15.30
C ASP A 432 17.60 -48.03 13.98
N GLY A 433 17.11 -46.87 13.53
CA GLY A 433 16.32 -46.75 12.29
C GLY A 433 14.85 -46.37 12.47
N VAL A 434 14.32 -46.28 13.70
CA VAL A 434 12.95 -45.80 13.93
C VAL A 434 12.93 -44.27 13.84
N SER A 435 12.42 -43.70 12.75
CA SER A 435 12.19 -42.26 12.66
C SER A 435 10.88 -41.88 13.35
N VAL A 436 10.86 -40.74 14.06
CA VAL A 436 9.63 -40.18 14.66
C VAL A 436 8.55 -40.01 13.58
N GLN A 437 8.96 -39.57 12.38
CA GLN A 437 8.05 -39.32 11.26
C GLN A 437 7.34 -40.60 10.78
N SER A 438 8.07 -41.69 10.58
CA SER A 438 7.49 -42.98 10.15
C SER A 438 6.59 -43.59 11.22
N PHE A 439 6.97 -43.48 12.49
CA PHE A 439 6.16 -43.94 13.62
C PHE A 439 4.84 -43.17 13.72
N THR A 440 4.89 -41.84 13.72
CA THR A 440 3.71 -40.98 13.80
C THR A 440 2.79 -41.16 12.59
N ALA A 441 3.35 -41.31 11.38
CA ALA A 441 2.57 -41.56 10.17
C ALA A 441 1.74 -42.85 10.26
N LYS A 442 2.35 -43.95 10.74
CA LYS A 442 1.64 -45.23 10.92
C LYS A 442 0.51 -45.12 11.95
N LEU A 443 0.77 -44.53 13.12
CA LEU A 443 -0.28 -44.34 14.13
C LEU A 443 -1.43 -43.46 13.64
N ARG A 444 -1.14 -42.36 12.93
CA ARG A 444 -2.18 -41.47 12.36
C ARG A 444 -3.04 -42.19 11.32
N LEU A 445 -2.42 -43.03 10.47
CA LEU A 445 -3.15 -43.81 9.48
C LEU A 445 -4.13 -44.78 10.15
N THR A 446 -3.67 -45.51 11.18
CA THR A 446 -4.52 -46.43 11.94
C THR A 446 -5.59 -45.69 12.75
N GLU A 447 -5.27 -44.54 13.34
CA GLU A 447 -6.22 -43.66 14.03
C GLU A 447 -7.37 -43.25 13.12
N GLY A 448 -7.05 -42.80 11.90
CA GLY A 448 -8.04 -42.41 10.89
C GLY A 448 -8.93 -43.57 10.44
N GLY A 449 -8.35 -44.78 10.32
CA GLY A 449 -9.10 -46.00 10.02
C GLY A 449 -10.08 -46.39 11.13
N LEU A 450 -9.60 -46.45 12.38
CA LEU A 450 -10.40 -46.81 13.55
C LEU A 450 -11.47 -45.77 13.87
N LYS A 451 -11.16 -44.47 13.73
CA LYS A 451 -12.15 -43.39 13.90
C LYS A 451 -13.35 -43.57 12.98
N ARG A 452 -13.13 -43.95 11.72
CA ARG A 452 -14.20 -44.24 10.75
C ARG A 452 -14.95 -45.51 11.11
N LYS A 453 -14.23 -46.58 11.48
CA LYS A 453 -14.79 -47.90 11.85
C LYS A 453 -15.69 -47.82 13.09
N TRP A 454 -15.25 -47.13 14.13
CA TRP A 454 -15.94 -47.02 15.43
C TRP A 454 -16.90 -45.85 15.55
N LYS A 455 -16.99 -45.00 14.52
CA LYS A 455 -17.84 -43.79 14.46
C LYS A 455 -17.72 -42.92 15.71
N CYS A 456 -16.48 -42.61 16.12
CA CYS A 456 -16.19 -41.81 17.31
C CYS A 456 -15.53 -40.47 16.96
N ARG A 457 -15.49 -39.55 17.93
CA ARG A 457 -14.86 -38.23 17.76
C ARG A 457 -13.34 -38.34 17.60
N MET A 458 -12.71 -39.23 18.36
CA MET A 458 -11.26 -39.42 18.39
C MET A 458 -10.91 -40.84 18.80
N VAL A 459 -9.76 -41.32 18.32
CA VAL A 459 -9.12 -42.54 18.81
C VAL A 459 -7.74 -42.15 19.33
N ARG A 460 -7.39 -42.60 20.52
CA ARG A 460 -6.03 -42.46 21.05
C ARG A 460 -5.45 -43.85 21.31
N PHE A 461 -4.15 -43.95 21.46
CA PHE A 461 -3.46 -45.19 21.72
C PHE A 461 -2.72 -45.06 23.05
N VAL A 462 -2.67 -46.19 23.76
CA VAL A 462 -1.80 -46.37 24.92
C VAL A 462 -0.94 -47.59 24.67
N MET A 463 0.32 -47.52 25.09
CA MET A 463 1.19 -48.69 25.08
C MET A 463 0.83 -49.58 26.26
N VAL A 464 0.50 -50.84 26.00
CA VAL A 464 0.25 -51.84 27.05
C VAL A 464 1.31 -52.92 26.91
N ALA A 465 2.00 -53.23 28.01
CA ALA A 465 2.94 -54.33 28.03
C ALA A 465 2.19 -55.67 27.97
N SER A 466 2.46 -56.47 26.94
CA SER A 466 1.87 -57.80 26.75
C SER A 466 2.98 -58.81 26.47
N GLY A 467 3.56 -59.38 27.53
CA GLY A 467 4.68 -60.32 27.43
C GLY A 467 5.92 -59.68 26.80
N GLU A 468 6.54 -60.37 25.84
CA GLU A 468 7.72 -59.89 25.08
C GLU A 468 7.34 -58.98 23.90
N THR A 469 6.04 -58.75 23.64
CA THR A 469 5.56 -57.92 22.54
C THR A 469 5.05 -56.55 23.01
N ILE A 470 5.48 -55.50 22.31
CA ILE A 470 5.03 -54.12 22.54
C ILE A 470 3.76 -53.89 21.73
N VAL A 471 2.63 -53.68 22.41
CA VAL A 471 1.32 -53.54 21.78
C VAL A 471 0.74 -52.16 22.07
N PHE A 472 0.21 -51.51 21.03
CA PHE A 472 -0.59 -50.30 21.16
C PHE A 472 -2.07 -50.66 21.19
N ARG A 473 -2.76 -50.36 22.29
CA ARG A 473 -4.20 -50.55 22.39
C ARG A 473 -4.93 -49.26 22.07
N ALA A 474 -5.91 -49.35 21.17
CA ALA A 474 -6.75 -48.22 20.80
C ALA A 474 -7.80 -47.92 21.89
N VAL A 475 -8.01 -46.64 22.16
CA VAL A 475 -8.94 -46.09 23.14
C VAL A 475 -9.94 -45.24 22.39
N LYS A 476 -11.21 -45.65 22.44
CA LYS A 476 -12.32 -44.93 21.81
C LYS A 476 -12.70 -43.73 22.69
N ILE A 477 -12.70 -42.54 22.11
CA ILE A 477 -13.15 -41.32 22.76
C ILE A 477 -14.41 -40.83 22.05
N ALA A 478 -15.52 -40.83 22.78
CA ALA A 478 -16.82 -40.41 22.28
C ALA A 478 -16.84 -38.94 21.83
#